data_AF-A0A920LIT3-F1
#
_entry.id   AF-A0A920LIT3-F1
#
_cell.length_a   1.000
_cell.length_b   1.000
_cell.length_c   1.000
_cell.angle_alpha   90.00
_cell.angle_beta   90.00
_cell.angle_gamma   90.00
#
_symmetry.space_group_name_H-M   'P 1'
#
loop_
_entity.id
_entity.type
_entity.pdbx_description
1 polymer ?
#
loop_
_entity_poly.entity_id
_entity_poly.type
_entity_poly.pdbx_seq_one_letter_code
_entity_poly.pdbx_strand_id
1 'polypeptide(L)'
;MNLTEPQAGSDVGALKTSAKRNTDGSYSIKGTKIYITFGEHDMAENIIHLVLARIEDAPEGNNGISLFIVPKYIKNEKSNELEKNDLICIGLEDKLGIHASPTCVMSFGEKVG
;
A
#
# COMPACT_ATOMS: atom_id res chain seq x y z
N MET A 1 -7.58 -2.98 2.32
CA MET A 1 -6.38 -3.76 2.75
C MET A 1 -5.56 -4.07 1.51
N ASN A 2 -4.23 -4.05 1.57
CA ASN A 2 -3.30 -4.18 0.45
C ASN A 2 -2.43 -5.43 0.58
N LEU A 3 -2.92 -6.55 0.02
CA LEU A 3 -2.27 -7.86 0.12
C LEU A 3 -1.77 -8.30 -1.26
N THR A 4 -2.71 -8.44 -2.19
CA THR A 4 -2.57 -9.06 -3.50
C THR A 4 -1.67 -8.29 -4.46
N GLU A 5 -0.86 -9.03 -5.21
CA GLU A 5 -0.02 -8.56 -6.31
C GLU A 5 -0.33 -9.37 -7.58
N PRO A 6 0.06 -8.90 -8.78
CA PRO A 6 -0.21 -9.63 -10.04
C PRO A 6 0.22 -11.10 -10.02
N GLN A 7 1.34 -11.39 -9.35
CA GLN A 7 1.89 -12.74 -9.19
C GLN A 7 1.55 -13.41 -7.85
N ALA A 8 0.85 -12.73 -6.94
CA ALA A 8 0.61 -13.19 -5.57
C ALA A 8 -0.84 -12.94 -5.13
N GLY A 9 -1.71 -13.92 -5.39
CA GLY A 9 -3.11 -13.95 -4.95
C GLY A 9 -3.32 -14.91 -3.78
N SER A 10 -3.73 -16.14 -4.08
CA SER A 10 -3.85 -17.21 -3.07
C SER A 10 -2.51 -17.51 -2.38
N ASP A 11 -1.41 -17.44 -3.12
CA ASP A 11 -0.06 -17.50 -2.57
C ASP A 11 0.45 -16.10 -2.20
N VAL A 12 -0.03 -15.59 -1.07
CA VAL A 12 0.40 -14.27 -0.53
C VAL A 12 1.90 -14.27 -0.19
N GLY A 13 2.47 -15.44 0.09
CA GLY A 13 3.88 -15.63 0.40
C GLY A 13 4.83 -15.18 -0.72
N ALA A 14 4.35 -15.19 -1.96
CA ALA A 14 5.08 -14.79 -3.16
C ALA A 14 5.09 -13.26 -3.43
N LEU A 15 4.57 -12.45 -2.49
CA LEU A 15 4.62 -11.00 -2.63
C LEU A 15 6.06 -10.47 -2.73
N LYS A 16 6.22 -9.41 -3.53
CA LYS A 16 7.49 -8.74 -3.81
C LYS A 16 7.56 -7.32 -3.24
N THR A 17 6.43 -6.74 -2.83
CA THR A 17 6.43 -5.43 -2.16
C THR A 17 7.38 -5.47 -0.97
N SER A 18 8.34 -4.53 -0.93
CA SER A 18 9.38 -4.47 0.09
C SER A 18 9.16 -3.31 1.06
N ALA A 19 9.78 -3.43 2.23
CA ALA A 19 9.80 -2.40 3.26
C ALA A 19 11.24 -2.16 3.71
N LYS A 20 11.76 -0.96 3.46
CA LYS A 20 13.08 -0.54 3.92
C LYS A 20 12.96 0.25 5.21
N ARG A 21 13.71 -0.13 6.25
CA ARG A 21 13.72 0.58 7.52
C ARG A 21 14.43 1.94 7.38
N ASN A 22 13.80 2.99 7.88
CA ASN A 22 14.35 4.35 7.93
C ASN A 22 15.03 4.63 9.28
N THR A 23 15.83 5.71 9.34
CA THR A 23 16.58 6.10 10.54
C THR A 23 15.69 6.56 11.71
N ASP A 24 14.48 7.03 11.40
CA ASP A 24 13.47 7.47 12.38
C ASP A 24 12.60 6.32 12.91
N GLY A 25 12.86 5.08 12.47
CA GLY A 25 12.09 3.89 12.86
C GLY A 25 10.87 3.60 11.99
N SER A 26 10.51 4.49 11.06
CA SER A 26 9.49 4.23 10.04
C SER A 26 10.01 3.27 8.95
N TYR A 27 9.14 2.92 8.00
CA TYR A 27 9.50 2.10 6.85
C TYR A 27 9.04 2.75 5.55
N SER A 28 9.91 2.69 4.54
CA SER A 28 9.61 3.06 3.17
C SER A 28 9.09 1.83 2.42
N ILE A 29 7.85 1.87 1.96
CA ILE A 29 7.21 0.77 1.23
C ILE A 29 7.39 0.98 -0.27
N LYS A 30 7.82 -0.06 -0.99
CA LYS A 30 7.96 -0.03 -2.45
C LYS A 30 7.30 -1.24 -3.09
N GLY A 31 6.40 -0.99 -4.03
CA GLY A 31 5.73 -2.06 -4.78
C GLY A 31 4.34 -1.68 -5.28
N THR A 32 3.69 -2.64 -5.93
CA THR A 32 2.37 -2.47 -6.54
C THR A 32 1.41 -3.52 -6.00
N LYS A 33 0.18 -3.10 -5.71
CA LYS A 33 -0.90 -3.94 -5.21
C LYS A 33 -2.11 -3.85 -6.14
N ILE A 34 -2.81 -4.95 -6.35
CA ILE A 34 -3.97 -5.02 -7.24
C ILE A 34 -5.22 -5.47 -6.51
N TYR A 35 -6.38 -5.19 -7.10
CA TYR A 35 -7.69 -5.57 -6.57
C TYR A 35 -7.99 -4.98 -5.19
N ILE A 36 -7.54 -3.74 -4.97
CA ILE A 36 -7.69 -3.07 -3.68
C ILE A 36 -9.05 -2.40 -3.62
N THR A 37 -9.98 -3.07 -2.95
CA THR A 37 -11.30 -2.53 -2.63
C THR A 37 -11.18 -1.27 -1.78
N PHE A 38 -11.82 -0.18 -2.23
CA PHE A 38 -11.69 1.15 -1.63
C PHE A 38 -10.23 1.61 -1.48
N GLY A 39 -9.39 1.29 -2.48
CA GLY A 39 -8.01 1.78 -2.53
C GLY A 39 -7.91 3.29 -2.69
N GLU A 40 -8.92 3.94 -3.27
CA GLU A 40 -9.01 5.40 -3.37
C GLU A 40 -10.48 5.83 -3.48
N HIS A 41 -10.80 6.97 -2.88
CA HIS A 41 -12.10 7.65 -2.97
C HIS A 41 -12.03 9.06 -2.33
N ASP A 42 -13.06 9.87 -2.54
CA ASP A 42 -13.21 11.23 -2.01
C ASP A 42 -14.18 11.32 -0.81
N MET A 43 -14.76 10.20 -0.37
CA MET A 43 -15.74 10.16 0.73
C MET A 43 -15.15 10.35 2.15
N ALA A 44 -13.83 10.46 2.29
CA ALA A 44 -13.15 10.65 3.57
C ALA A 44 -11.90 11.52 3.42
N GLU A 45 -11.53 12.23 4.49
CA GLU A 45 -10.34 13.09 4.50
C GLU A 45 -9.03 12.31 4.37
N ASN A 46 -8.99 11.07 4.86
CA ASN A 46 -7.81 10.21 4.81
C ASN A 46 -8.22 8.74 4.64
N ILE A 47 -7.31 7.96 4.07
CA ILE A 47 -7.46 6.51 3.88
C ILE A 47 -6.26 5.84 4.54
N ILE A 48 -6.53 4.89 5.44
CA ILE A 48 -5.48 4.16 6.15
C ILE A 48 -5.29 2.80 5.49
N HIS A 49 -4.17 2.65 4.76
CA HIS A 49 -3.86 1.39 4.11
C HIS A 49 -3.11 0.46 5.06
N LEU A 50 -3.72 -0.69 5.32
CA LEU A 50 -3.03 -1.85 5.88
C LEU A 50 -2.33 -2.59 4.74
N VAL A 51 -0.99 -2.56 4.70
CA VAL A 51 -0.17 -3.06 3.58
C VAL A 51 0.71 -4.21 4.04
N LEU A 52 0.67 -5.34 3.31
CA LEU A 52 1.64 -6.42 3.48
C LEU A 52 2.86 -6.17 2.60
N ALA A 53 4.03 -6.19 3.23
CA ALA A 53 5.32 -6.07 2.57
C ALA A 53 6.37 -6.91 3.31
N ARG A 54 7.46 -7.25 2.61
CA ARG A 54 8.60 -7.96 3.20
C ARG A 54 9.66 -6.95 3.60
N ILE A 55 10.08 -6.98 4.87
CA ILE A 55 11.23 -6.16 5.31
C ILE A 55 12.48 -6.67 4.56
N GLU A 56 13.36 -5.76 4.14
CA GLU A 56 14.66 -6.15 3.57
C GLU A 56 15.35 -7.16 4.51
N ASP A 57 15.94 -8.22 3.93
CA ASP A 57 16.58 -9.34 4.64
C ASP A 57 15.66 -10.25 5.48
N ALA A 58 14.33 -10.03 5.48
CA ALA A 58 13.41 -10.97 6.11
C ALA A 58 13.33 -12.30 5.32
N PRO A 59 13.07 -13.44 5.99
CA PRO A 59 12.97 -14.75 5.33
C PRO A 59 11.96 -14.76 4.18
N GLU A 60 12.12 -15.64 3.20
CA GLU A 60 11.11 -15.83 2.14
C GLU A 60 9.79 -16.45 2.66
N GLY A 61 8.73 -16.38 1.84
CA GLY A 61 7.41 -16.92 2.17
C GLY A 61 6.67 -16.13 3.24
N ASN A 62 5.64 -16.75 3.83
CA ASN A 62 4.71 -16.07 4.74
C ASN A 62 5.35 -15.53 6.02
N ASN A 63 6.36 -16.22 6.55
CA ASN A 63 6.98 -15.87 7.83
C ASN A 63 7.82 -14.58 7.78
N GLY A 64 8.22 -14.11 6.58
CA GLY A 64 8.91 -12.83 6.43
C GLY A 64 8.00 -11.65 6.09
N ILE A 65 6.70 -11.87 5.99
CA ILE A 65 5.75 -10.80 5.68
C ILE A 65 5.41 -10.03 6.97
N SER A 66 5.46 -8.71 6.88
CA SER A 66 5.06 -7.79 7.94
C SER A 66 3.86 -6.95 7.49
N LEU A 67 3.10 -6.45 8.47
CA LEU A 67 1.98 -5.56 8.26
C LEU A 67 2.36 -4.11 8.58
N PHE A 68 2.04 -3.19 7.67
CA PHE A 68 2.34 -1.78 7.81
C PHE A 68 1.08 -0.92 7.75
N ILE A 69 1.08 0.16 8.52
CA ILE A 69 0.10 1.24 8.42
C ILE A 69 0.68 2.28 7.47
N VAL A 70 0.01 2.51 6.34
CA VAL A 70 0.44 3.45 5.29
C VAL A 70 -0.71 4.41 5.02
N PRO A 71 -0.78 5.57 5.69
CA PRO A 71 -1.86 6.52 5.49
C PRO A 71 -1.69 7.27 4.17
N LYS A 72 -2.79 7.61 3.47
CA LYS A 72 -2.78 8.46 2.27
C LYS A 72 -2.18 9.84 2.57
N TYR A 73 -2.51 10.39 3.74
CA TYR A 73 -1.93 11.62 4.25
C TYR A 73 -1.26 11.41 5.61
N ILE A 74 -0.04 11.91 5.77
CA ILE A 74 0.69 11.92 7.04
C ILE A 74 0.49 13.28 7.70
N LYS A 75 0.23 13.28 9.01
CA LYS A 75 0.15 14.53 9.77
C LYS A 75 1.56 15.07 10.00
N ASN A 76 1.83 16.28 9.53
CA ASN A 76 3.04 17.00 9.88
C ASN A 76 2.90 17.55 11.31
N GLU A 77 3.77 17.11 12.21
CA GLU A 77 3.72 17.50 13.63
C GLU A 77 4.00 18.99 13.87
N LYS A 78 4.71 19.67 12.95
CA LYS A 78 5.08 21.08 13.08
C LYS A 78 3.98 22.02 12.56
N SER A 79 3.37 21.69 11.42
CA SER A 79 2.34 22.55 10.80
C SER A 79 0.91 22.14 11.18
N ASN A 80 0.72 20.96 11.78
CA ASN A 80 -0.59 20.29 11.94
C ASN A 80 -1.32 20.00 10.62
N GLU A 81 -0.69 20.17 9.46
CA GLU A 81 -1.27 19.91 8.16
C GLU A 81 -1.13 18.43 7.74
N LEU A 82 -1.99 18.01 6.82
CA LEU A 82 -1.95 16.67 6.21
C LEU A 82 -1.14 16.73 4.91
N GLU A 83 0.03 16.09 4.92
CA GLU A 83 0.89 15.99 3.75
C GLU A 83 0.65 14.69 2.99
N LYS A 84 0.60 14.76 1.66
CA LYS A 84 0.35 13.59 0.82
C LYS A 84 1.54 12.63 0.88
N ASN A 85 1.29 11.42 1.37
CA ASN A 85 2.27 10.34 1.42
C ASN A 85 2.58 9.78 0.01
N ASP A 86 3.55 8.89 -0.10
CA ASP A 86 4.00 8.30 -1.38
C ASP A 86 3.24 7.02 -1.75
N LEU A 87 1.95 7.18 -2.01
CA LEU A 87 1.09 6.18 -2.62
C LEU A 87 0.09 6.83 -3.56
N ILE A 88 -0.28 6.11 -4.62
CA ILE A 88 -1.23 6.56 -5.63
C ILE A 88 -2.06 5.39 -6.16
N CYS A 89 -3.34 5.65 -6.44
CA CYS A 89 -4.14 4.78 -7.29
C CYS A 89 -3.75 5.05 -8.75
N ILE A 90 -3.17 4.04 -9.41
CA ILE A 90 -2.70 4.15 -10.81
C ILE A 90 -3.68 3.56 -11.82
N GLY A 91 -4.74 2.90 -11.35
CA GLY A 91 -5.76 2.33 -12.22
C GLY A 91 -6.98 1.84 -11.46
N LEU A 92 -8.10 1.74 -12.16
CA LEU A 92 -9.33 1.13 -11.67
C LEU A 92 -9.69 -0.05 -12.57
N GLU A 93 -10.12 -1.14 -11.95
CA GLU A 93 -10.60 -2.31 -12.69
C GLU A 93 -11.97 -2.02 -13.32
N ASP A 94 -12.11 -2.40 -14.60
CA ASP A 94 -13.41 -2.51 -15.25
C ASP A 94 -14.01 -3.88 -14.88
N LYS A 95 -15.09 -3.84 -14.12
CA LYS A 95 -15.67 -5.02 -13.46
C LYS A 95 -17.01 -5.36 -14.09
N LEU A 96 -17.40 -6.63 -14.03
CA LEU A 96 -18.76 -7.06 -14.39
C LEU A 96 -19.86 -6.37 -13.56
N GLY A 97 -19.58 -6.03 -12.30
CA GLY A 97 -20.53 -5.43 -11.36
C GLY A 97 -19.83 -4.74 -10.20
N ILE A 98 -20.56 -4.46 -9.11
CA ILE A 98 -20.08 -3.75 -7.91
C ILE A 98 -19.32 -2.44 -8.25
N HIS A 99 -19.78 -1.72 -9.27
CA HIS A 99 -19.09 -0.54 -9.81
C HIS A 99 -18.91 0.60 -8.79
N ALA A 100 -19.85 0.72 -7.82
CA ALA A 100 -19.76 1.69 -6.73
C ALA A 100 -18.64 1.40 -5.71
N SER A 101 -18.02 0.21 -5.79
CA SER A 101 -16.84 -0.15 -5.01
C SER A 101 -15.59 0.01 -5.88
N PRO A 102 -14.81 1.10 -5.74
CA PRO A 102 -13.61 1.30 -6.52
C PRO A 102 -12.62 0.18 -6.20
N THR A 103 -12.12 -0.45 -7.25
CA THR A 103 -11.18 -1.58 -7.16
C THR A 103 -9.92 -1.14 -7.84
N CYS A 104 -8.91 -0.87 -7.04
CA CYS A 104 -7.77 -0.06 -7.44
C CYS A 104 -6.53 -0.92 -7.68
N VAL A 105 -5.71 -0.46 -8.61
CA VAL A 105 -4.27 -0.75 -8.64
C VAL A 105 -3.58 0.36 -7.85
N MET A 106 -2.88 0.00 -6.79
CA MET A 106 -2.18 0.93 -5.90
C MET A 106 -0.67 0.80 -6.12
N SER A 107 0.02 1.92 -6.32
CA SER A 107 1.49 1.96 -6.29
C SER A 107 1.99 2.68 -5.04
N PHE A 108 3.10 2.19 -4.50
CA PHE A 108 3.77 2.70 -3.31
C PHE A 108 5.24 2.97 -3.61
N GLY A 109 5.75 4.13 -3.18
CA GLY A 109 7.19 4.42 -3.24
C GLY A 109 7.69 4.87 -4.63
N GLU A 110 6.86 5.55 -5.43
CA GLU A 110 7.22 6.02 -6.78
C GLU A 110 8.03 7.33 -6.77
N LYS A 111 7.90 8.15 -5.72
CA LYS A 111 8.59 9.46 -5.66
C LYS A 111 10.08 9.33 -5.31
N VAL A 112 10.53 8.17 -4.83
CA VAL A 112 11.92 7.91 -4.46
C VAL A 112 12.51 6.83 -5.38
N GLY A 113 13.06 7.30 -6.50
CA GLY A 113 13.94 6.54 -7.40
C GLY A 113 15.38 6.58 -6.93
#